data_AF-A0A0Q9L1Y8-F1
#
_entry.id   AF-A0A0Q9L1Y8-F1
#
_cell.length_a   1.000
_cell.length_b   1.000
_cell.length_c   1.000
_cell.angle_alpha   90.00
_cell.angle_beta   90.00
_cell.angle_gamma   90.00
#
_symmetry.space_group_name_H-M   'P 1'
#
loop_
_entity.id
_entity.type
_entity.pdbx_description
1 polymer ?
#
loop_
_entity_poly.entity_id
_entity_poly.type
_entity_poly.pdbx_seq_one_letter_code
_entity_poly.pdbx_strand_id
1 'polypeptide(L)'
;MTLDVEDLTRDYRAAFLAYLPQRSESALTLGYRIGRRAVDEGVSLLDLVSVHHVVLAEVLDDLPHGTPSAVIESAAAFLLEVLSTFDMAHRSLRRSHGDGDEN
;
A
#
# COMPACT_ATOMS: atom_id res chain seq x y z
N MET A 1 -9.81 17.45 1.91
CA MET A 1 -8.79 17.61 0.86
C MET A 1 -8.55 16.21 0.33
N THR A 2 -9.37 15.79 -0.64
CA THR A 2 -9.27 14.48 -1.27
C THR A 2 -7.93 14.41 -1.97
N LEU A 3 -7.07 13.47 -1.61
CA LEU A 3 -5.90 13.20 -2.44
C LEU A 3 -6.40 12.79 -3.82
N ASP A 4 -5.77 13.37 -4.83
CA ASP A 4 -5.89 12.84 -6.18
C ASP A 4 -5.21 11.47 -6.19
N VAL A 5 -5.77 10.51 -6.94
CA VAL A 5 -5.20 9.15 -7.06
C VAL A 5 -3.73 9.19 -7.49
N GLU A 6 -3.33 10.28 -8.15
CA GLU A 6 -1.95 10.59 -8.55
C GLU A 6 -0.98 10.75 -7.37
N ASP A 7 -1.39 11.43 -6.29
CA ASP A 7 -0.56 11.62 -5.10
C ASP A 7 -0.33 10.30 -4.37
N LEU A 8 -1.40 9.51 -4.23
CA LEU A 8 -1.31 8.14 -3.70
C LEU A 8 -0.38 7.29 -4.56
N THR A 9 -0.51 7.36 -5.88
CA THR A 9 0.33 6.59 -6.83
C THR A 9 1.80 6.94 -6.69
N ARG A 10 2.12 8.24 -6.56
CA ARG A 10 3.49 8.71 -6.37
C ARG A 10 4.09 8.19 -5.06
N ASP A 11 3.36 8.32 -3.96
CA ASP A 11 3.84 7.89 -2.64
C ASP A 11 3.95 6.37 -2.57
N TYR A 12 3.01 5.66 -3.19
CA TYR A 12 3.05 4.20 -3.33
C TYR A 12 4.27 3.75 -4.12
N ARG A 13 4.54 4.37 -5.27
CA ARG A 13 5.72 4.07 -6.09
C ARG A 13 7.02 4.28 -5.33
N ALA A 14 7.15 5.38 -4.60
CA ALA A 14 8.35 5.66 -3.81
C ALA A 14 8.59 4.58 -2.74
N ALA A 15 7.54 4.16 -2.04
CA ALA A 15 7.62 3.07 -1.07
C ALA A 15 7.96 1.71 -1.72
N PHE A 16 7.31 1.41 -2.84
CA PHE A 16 7.48 0.17 -3.59
C PHE A 16 8.93 0.02 -4.10
N LEU A 17 9.48 1.06 -4.72
CA LEU A 17 10.87 1.07 -5.20
C LEU A 17 11.89 0.96 -4.06
N ALA A 18 11.60 1.52 -2.89
CA ALA A 18 12.45 1.35 -1.71
C ALA A 18 12.40 -0.07 -1.13
N TYR A 19 11.29 -0.80 -1.32
CA TYR A 19 11.10 -2.15 -0.81
C TYR A 19 11.83 -3.22 -1.65
N LEU A 20 11.84 -3.07 -2.98
CA LEU A 20 12.36 -4.08 -3.91
C LEU A 20 13.83 -4.52 -3.69
N PRO A 21 14.81 -3.63 -3.40
CA PRO A 21 16.22 -4.03 -3.33
C PRO A 21 16.59 -4.82 -2.06
N GLN A 22 15.86 -4.64 -0.95
CA GLN A 22 16.33 -5.12 0.36
C GLN A 22 15.27 -5.74 1.28
N ARG A 23 13.96 -5.76 0.93
CA ARG A 23 12.89 -6.16 1.87
C ARG A 23 13.14 -5.63 3.29
N SER A 24 13.60 -4.38 3.41
CA SER A 24 14.09 -3.84 4.67
C SER A 24 12.94 -3.51 5.63
N GLU A 25 13.22 -3.53 6.94
CA GLU A 25 12.26 -3.07 7.96
C GLU A 25 11.82 -1.61 7.76
N SER A 26 12.71 -0.76 7.21
CA SER A 26 12.37 0.61 6.83
C SER A 26 11.30 0.66 5.74
N ALA A 27 11.26 -0.33 4.85
CA ALA A 27 10.27 -0.43 3.79
C ALA A 27 8.93 -1.03 4.28
N LEU A 28 8.96 -1.87 5.33
CA LEU A 28 7.74 -2.27 6.06
C LEU A 28 7.07 -1.06 6.74
N THR A 29 7.87 -0.16 7.31
CA THR A 29 7.37 1.10 7.89
C THR A 29 6.66 1.97 6.84
N LEU A 30 7.13 1.94 5.59
CA LEU A 30 6.48 2.64 4.47
C LEU A 30 5.14 2.00 4.08
N GLY A 31 5.07 0.67 4.00
CA GLY A 31 3.81 -0.05 3.75
C GLY A 31 2.76 0.20 4.82
N TYR A 32 3.18 0.23 6.09
CA TYR A 32 2.32 0.58 7.22
C TYR A 32 1.73 2.00 7.07
N ARG A 33 2.57 2.99 6.76
CA ARG A 33 2.10 4.38 6.59
C ARG A 33 1.10 4.51 5.46
N ILE A 34 1.32 3.83 4.33
CA ILE A 34 0.39 3.84 3.19
C ILE A 34 -0.95 3.23 3.58
N GLY A 35 -0.94 2.03 4.18
CA GLY A 35 -2.18 1.36 4.56
C GLY A 35 -3.01 2.16 5.58
N ARG A 36 -2.34 2.82 6.54
CA ARG A 36 -3.01 3.68 7.52
C ARG A 36 -3.56 4.97 6.90
N ARG A 37 -2.76 5.65 6.07
CA ARG A 37 -3.16 6.87 5.38
C ARG A 37 -4.36 6.64 4.46
N ALA A 38 -4.36 5.53 3.73
CA ALA A 38 -5.48 5.13 2.88
C ALA A 38 -6.81 5.04 3.67
N VAL A 39 -6.76 4.54 4.91
CA VAL A 39 -7.93 4.49 5.79
C VAL A 39 -8.33 5.88 6.28
N ASP A 40 -7.37 6.71 6.71
CA ASP A 40 -7.63 8.07 7.19
C ASP A 40 -8.23 8.97 6.08
N GLU A 41 -7.91 8.69 4.81
CA GLU A 41 -8.34 9.46 3.65
C GLU A 41 -9.53 8.86 2.91
N GLY A 42 -10.03 7.69 3.34
CA GLY A 42 -11.19 7.02 2.73
C GLY A 42 -10.92 6.39 1.36
N VAL A 43 -9.66 6.06 1.07
CA VAL A 43 -9.25 5.36 -0.15
C VAL A 43 -9.82 3.94 -0.15
N SER A 44 -10.39 3.51 -1.28
CA SER A 44 -10.91 2.16 -1.42
C SER A 44 -9.78 1.13 -1.48
N LEU A 45 -10.04 -0.07 -0.94
CA LEU A 45 -9.19 -1.23 -1.13
C LEU A 45 -8.90 -1.49 -2.63
N LEU A 46 -9.92 -1.26 -3.48
CA LEU A 46 -9.78 -1.46 -4.93
C LEU A 46 -8.82 -0.45 -5.54
N ASP A 47 -8.88 0.83 -5.13
CA ASP A 47 -7.97 1.87 -5.62
C ASP A 47 -6.53 1.54 -5.21
N LEU A 48 -6.33 1.06 -3.99
CA LEU A 48 -5.02 0.65 -3.48
C LEU A 48 -4.41 -0.49 -4.30
N VAL A 49 -5.22 -1.49 -4.66
CA VAL A 49 -4.80 -2.63 -5.49
C VAL A 49 -4.56 -2.18 -6.93
N SER A 50 -5.40 -1.30 -7.48
CA SER A 50 -5.19 -0.72 -8.81
C SER A 50 -3.88 0.06 -8.88
N VAL A 51 -3.59 0.92 -7.91
CA VAL A 51 -2.33 1.65 -7.80
C VAL A 51 -1.13 0.70 -7.73
N HIS A 52 -1.24 -0.37 -6.94
CA HIS A 52 -0.18 -1.39 -6.88
C HIS A 52 0.13 -1.98 -8.26
N HIS A 53 -0.90 -2.37 -9.01
CA HIS A 53 -0.72 -2.97 -10.33
C HIS A 53 -0.16 -1.98 -11.36
N VAL A 54 -0.58 -0.72 -11.31
CA VAL A 54 -0.01 0.35 -12.16
C VAL A 54 1.48 0.50 -11.87
N VAL A 55 1.85 0.67 -10.59
CA VAL A 55 3.25 0.83 -10.18
C VAL A 55 4.09 -0.40 -10.52
N LEU A 56 3.56 -1.60 -10.29
CA LEU A 56 4.24 -2.84 -10.64
C LEU A 56 4.49 -2.91 -12.14
N ALA A 57 3.48 -2.64 -12.99
CA ALA A 57 3.64 -2.67 -14.44
C ALA A 57 4.74 -1.70 -14.92
N GLU A 58 4.73 -0.47 -14.40
CA GLU A 58 5.74 0.54 -14.73
C GLU A 58 7.15 0.11 -14.34
N VAL A 59 7.31 -0.51 -13.16
CA VAL A 59 8.60 -1.06 -12.73
C VAL A 59 9.05 -2.24 -13.59
N LEU A 60 8.11 -3.09 -14.02
CA LEU A 60 8.42 -4.23 -14.89
C LEU A 60 8.86 -3.78 -16.28
N ASP A 61 8.24 -2.72 -16.83
CA ASP A 61 8.62 -2.14 -18.12
C ASP A 61 10.03 -1.54 -18.10
N ASP A 62 10.48 -1.02 -16.96
CA ASP A 62 11.82 -0.44 -16.78
C ASP A 62 12.93 -1.51 -16.62
N LEU A 63 12.59 -2.79 -16.43
CA LEU A 63 13.58 -3.84 -16.20
C LEU A 63 14.16 -4.40 -17.53
N PRO A 64 15.49 -4.35 -17.72
CA PRO A 64 16.11 -4.95 -18.89
C PRO A 64 16.05 -6.49 -18.83
N HIS A 65 15.47 -7.10 -19.87
CA HIS A 65 15.45 -8.54 -20.17
C HIS A 65 14.93 -9.46 -19.05
N GLY A 66 13.61 -9.55 -18.97
CA GLY A 66 12.89 -10.58 -18.22
C GLY A 66 12.70 -10.21 -16.75
N THR A 67 11.49 -10.44 -16.25
CA THR A 67 11.14 -10.16 -14.87
C THR A 67 11.80 -11.17 -13.93
N PRO A 68 12.69 -10.76 -13.01
CA PRO A 68 13.21 -11.68 -12.00
C PRO A 68 12.08 -12.11 -11.06
N SER A 69 11.91 -13.42 -10.82
CA SER A 69 10.91 -13.96 -9.87
C SER A 69 10.94 -13.24 -8.52
N ALA A 70 12.14 -12.86 -8.06
CA ALA A 70 12.36 -12.13 -6.82
C ALA A 70 11.64 -10.76 -6.77
N VAL A 71 11.46 -10.08 -7.91
CA VAL A 71 10.73 -8.80 -7.99
C VAL A 71 9.24 -9.04 -7.78
N ILE A 72 8.66 -10.04 -8.46
CA ILE A 72 7.25 -10.40 -8.30
C ILE A 72 6.94 -10.85 -6.88
N GLU A 73 7.81 -11.68 -6.29
CA GLU A 73 7.65 -12.13 -4.91
C GLU A 73 7.72 -10.96 -3.91
N SER A 74 8.65 -10.02 -4.14
CA SER A 74 8.77 -8.84 -3.29
C SER A 74 7.60 -7.87 -3.47
N ALA A 75 7.08 -7.73 -4.69
CA ALA A 75 5.87 -6.97 -4.96
C ALA A 75 4.65 -7.56 -4.21
N ALA A 76 4.47 -8.88 -4.29
CA ALA A 76 3.39 -9.57 -3.59
C ALA A 76 3.51 -9.42 -2.06
N ALA A 77 4.72 -9.55 -1.50
CA ALA A 77 4.97 -9.36 -0.08
C ALA A 77 4.64 -7.92 0.37
N PHE A 78 5.03 -6.92 -0.44
CA PHE A 78 4.71 -5.53 -0.17
C PHE A 78 3.20 -5.26 -0.18
N LEU A 79 2.47 -5.82 -1.17
CA LEU A 79 1.02 -5.70 -1.23
C LEU A 79 0.37 -6.27 0.03
N LEU A 80 0.76 -7.47 0.45
CA LEU A 80 0.23 -8.11 1.65
C LEU A 80 0.45 -7.26 2.91
N GLU A 81 1.61 -6.64 3.06
CA GLU A 81 1.90 -5.76 4.20
C GLU A 81 0.98 -4.54 4.24
N VAL A 82 0.83 -3.88 3.09
CA VAL A 82 -0.04 -2.71 2.95
C VAL A 82 -1.49 -3.09 3.26
N LEU A 83 -2.00 -4.19 2.71
CA LEU A 83 -3.38 -4.64 2.94
C LEU A 83 -3.62 -5.08 4.38
N SER A 84 -2.62 -5.71 5.01
CA SER A 84 -2.69 -6.09 6.44
C SER A 84 -2.83 -4.84 7.31
N THR A 85 -2.06 -3.78 7.01
CA THR A 85 -2.18 -2.52 7.75
C THR A 85 -3.48 -1.81 7.49
N PHE A 86 -3.95 -1.78 6.24
CA PHE A 86 -5.25 -1.22 5.88
C PHE A 86 -6.38 -1.90 6.66
N ASP A 87 -6.42 -3.23 6.70
CA ASP A 87 -7.43 -3.98 7.46
C ASP A 87 -7.35 -3.69 8.97
N MET A 88 -6.14 -3.65 9.55
CA MET A 88 -5.97 -3.27 10.96
C MET A 88 -6.51 -1.85 11.26
N ALA A 89 -6.17 -0.87 10.42
CA ALA A 89 -6.63 0.51 10.58
C ALA A 89 -8.15 0.62 10.40
N HIS A 90 -8.71 -0.04 9.37
CA HIS A 90 -10.15 -0.05 9.11
C HIS A 90 -10.94 -0.70 10.26
N ARG A 91 -10.42 -1.79 10.84
CA ARG A 91 -11.00 -2.42 12.04
C ARG A 91 -10.89 -1.54 13.29
N SER A 92 -9.86 -0.72 13.41
CA SER A 92 -9.70 0.25 14.52
C SER A 92 -10.73 1.37 14.42
N LEU A 93 -10.91 1.95 13.23
CA LEU A 93 -11.96 2.95 12.98
C LEU A 93 -13.34 2.42 13.36
N ARG A 94 -13.71 1.22 12.89
CA ARG A 94 -15.02 0.62 13.20
C ARG A 94 -15.27 0.42 14.70
N ARG A 95 -14.23 0.15 15.50
CA ARG A 95 -14.36 0.04 16.96
C ARG A 95 -14.53 1.38 17.65
N SER A 96 -13.78 2.41 17.20
CA SER A 96 -13.90 3.76 17.75
C SER A 96 -15.28 4.42 17.49
N HIS A 97 -16.00 3.97 16.47
CA HIS A 97 -17.35 4.44 16.15
C HIS A 97 -18.46 3.62 16.85
N GLY A 98 -18.11 2.60 17.66
CA GLY A 98 -19.06 1.69 18.31
C GLY A 98 -19.30 1.92 19.81
N ASP A 99 -18.80 3.03 20.38
CA ASP A 99 -18.83 3.30 21.84
C ASP A 99 -19.70 4.52 22.21
N GLY A 100 -20.71 4.84 21.40
CA GLY A 100 -21.51 6.06 21.55
C GLY A 100 -23.00 5.86 21.81
N ASP A 101 -23.50 4.63 21.93
CA ASP A 101 -24.95 4.38 21.86
C ASP A 101 -25.43 3.29 22.82
N GLU A 102 -25.10 3.41 24.11
CA GLU A 102 -25.84 2.77 25.21
C GLU A 102 -25.85 3.67 26.47
N ASN A 103 -26.78 4.63 26.53
CA ASN A 103 -27.41 5.08 27.79
C ASN A 103 -28.80 5.70 27.56
#